data_AF-A0A8S2V8E0-F1
#
_entry.id   AF-A0A8S2V8E0-F1
#
_cell.length_a   1.000
_cell.length_b   1.000
_cell.length_c   1.000
_cell.angle_alpha   90.00
_cell.angle_beta   90.00
_cell.angle_gamma   90.00
#
_symmetry.space_group_name_H-M   'P 1'
#
loop_
_entity.id
_entity.type
_entity.pdbx_description
1 polymer ?
#
loop_
_entity_poly.entity_id
_entity_poly.type
_entity_poly.pdbx_seq_one_letter_code
_entity_poly.pdbx_strand_id
1 'polypeptide(L)' 'MNEPANFDTNREKPFNWNRPEPWSLHCPLDEPLETPKYKTTILGDYLSDKTLCMIGEQTDEQ' A
#
# COMPACT_ATOMS: atom_id res chain seq x y z
N MET A 1 -6.47 11.62 6.38
CA MET A 1 -6.45 11.49 4.90
C MET A 1 -5.39 12.40 4.28
N ASN A 2 -4.23 12.52 4.93
CA ASN A 2 -3.05 13.26 4.45
C ASN A 2 -1.77 12.58 4.94
N GLU A 3 -1.89 11.32 5.36
CA GLU A 3 -0.82 10.44 5.77
C GLU A 3 0.10 10.00 4.61
N PRO A 4 -0.30 9.80 3.34
CA PRO A 4 -1.62 9.77 2.66
C PRO A 4 -2.36 8.44 2.81
N ALA A 5 -3.58 8.49 3.37
CA ALA A 5 -4.34 7.28 3.68
C ALA A 5 -5.02 6.66 2.46
N ASN A 6 -4.90 5.35 2.32
CA ASN A 6 -5.68 4.51 1.44
C ASN A 6 -6.55 3.55 2.28
N PHE A 7 -7.82 3.35 1.88
CA PHE A 7 -8.76 2.56 2.67
C PHE A 7 -8.30 1.13 2.84
N ASP A 8 -7.81 0.49 1.77
CA ASP A 8 -7.26 -0.86 1.80
C ASP A 8 -6.08 -0.99 0.81
N THR A 9 -4.97 -1.53 1.29
CA THR A 9 -3.76 -1.85 0.52
C THR A 9 -3.36 -3.29 0.86
N ASN A 10 -2.87 -4.05 -0.12
CA ASN A 10 -2.42 -5.44 0.00
C ASN A 10 -3.47 -6.43 0.53
N ARG A 11 -4.75 -6.08 0.46
CA ARG A 11 -5.83 -6.94 0.94
C ARG A 11 -6.48 -7.70 -0.20
N GLU A 12 -6.83 -8.95 0.09
CA GLU A 12 -7.61 -9.78 -0.83
C GLU A 12 -8.97 -9.17 -1.11
N LYS A 13 -9.40 -9.28 -2.37
CA LYS A 13 -10.70 -8.82 -2.83
C LYS A 13 -11.82 -9.56 -2.08
N PRO A 14 -12.81 -8.85 -1.51
CA PRO A 14 -13.95 -9.49 -0.89
C PRO A 14 -14.83 -10.21 -1.92
N PHE A 15 -15.50 -11.29 -1.48
CA PHE A 15 -16.26 -12.19 -2.35
C PHE A 15 -17.40 -11.51 -3.13
N ASN A 16 -17.92 -10.39 -2.63
CA ASN A 16 -19.04 -9.65 -3.20
C ASN A 16 -18.61 -8.49 -4.13
N TRP A 17 -17.31 -8.31 -4.37
CA TRP A 17 -16.83 -7.28 -5.31
C TRP A 17 -16.90 -7.78 -6.76
N ASN A 18 -17.98 -7.38 -7.42
CA ASN A 18 -18.32 -7.77 -8.79
C ASN A 18 -17.97 -6.69 -9.82
N ARG A 19 -17.20 -5.67 -9.44
CA ARG A 19 -16.82 -4.58 -10.33
C ARG A 19 -15.48 -4.87 -11.02
N PRO A 20 -15.27 -4.40 -12.26
CA PRO A 20 -14.04 -4.63 -13.00
C PRO A 20 -12.85 -3.84 -12.46
N GLU A 21 -13.08 -2.75 -11.73
CA GLU A 21 -12.02 -1.96 -11.14
C GLU A 21 -11.31 -2.74 -10.02
N PRO A 22 -9.98 -2.55 -9.87
CA PRO A 22 -9.25 -3.08 -8.72
C PRO A 22 -9.90 -2.64 -7.41
N TRP A 23 -10.14 -3.60 -6.51
CA TRP A 23 -10.76 -3.30 -5.21
C TRP A 23 -9.79 -2.59 -4.26
N SER A 24 -8.52 -3.00 -4.28
CA SER A 24 -7.45 -2.47 -3.43
C SER A 24 -6.15 -2.35 -4.22
N LEU A 25 -5.32 -1.41 -3.79
CA LEU A 25 -3.95 -1.28 -4.27
C LEU A 25 -3.14 -2.50 -3.80
N HIS A 26 -2.39 -3.14 -4.70
CA HIS A 26 -1.46 -4.22 -4.37
C HIS A 26 -0.06 -3.79 -4.75
N CYS A 27 0.84 -3.80 -3.76
CA CYS A 27 2.24 -3.42 -3.94
C CYS A 27 3.11 -4.65 -4.19
N PRO A 28 4.25 -4.50 -4.87
CA PRO A 28 5.22 -5.59 -5.04
C PRO A 28 5.94 -5.85 -3.70
N LEU A 29 5.44 -6.81 -2.93
CA LEU A 29 5.91 -7.09 -1.56
C LEU A 29 7.31 -7.71 -1.50
N ASP A 30 7.88 -8.07 -2.64
CA ASP A 30 9.28 -8.49 -2.80
C ASP A 30 10.25 -7.30 -2.93
N GLU A 31 9.75 -6.07 -3.08
CA GLU A 31 10.58 -4.88 -3.15
C GLU A 31 11.22 -4.56 -1.79
N PRO A 32 12.54 -4.29 -1.73
CA PRO A 32 13.23 -3.98 -0.47
C PRO A 32 12.70 -2.75 0.26
N LEU A 33 12.03 -1.83 -0.45
CA LEU A 33 11.42 -0.64 0.13
C LEU A 33 10.10 -0.97 0.84
N GLU A 34 9.38 -2.01 0.42
CA GLU A 34 8.18 -2.51 1.13
C GLU A 34 8.55 -3.32 2.37
N THR A 35 9.61 -4.13 2.26
CA THR A 35 10.14 -4.98 3.35
C THR A 35 11.56 -4.56 3.75
N PRO A 36 11.75 -3.40 4.40
CA PRO A 36 13.07 -2.95 4.79
C PRO A 36 13.71 -3.90 5.81
N LYS A 37 15.05 -4.02 5.77
CA LYS A 37 15.82 -4.88 6.69
C LYS A 37 15.53 -4.59 8.17
N TYR A 38 15.21 -3.34 8.49
CA TYR A 38 14.80 -2.93 9.83
C TYR A 38 13.35 -2.42 9.78
N LYS A 39 12.44 -3.18 10.38
CA LYS A 39 11.03 -2.82 10.50
C LYS A 39 10.80 -2.11 11.83
N THR A 40 10.28 -0.90 11.80
CA THR A 40 9.86 -0.16 13.00
C THR A 40 8.53 -0.71 13.53
N THR A 41 8.18 -0.35 14.77
CA THR A 41 6.88 -0.74 15.35
C THR A 41 5.75 0.02 14.66
N ILE A 42 5.15 -0.61 13.65
CA ILE A 42 4.00 -0.10 12.89
C ILE A 42 2.78 -1.01 13.08
N LEU A 43 1.59 -0.47 12.83
CA LEU A 43 0.36 -1.25 12.75
C LEU A 43 0.21 -1.80 11.32
N GLY A 44 0.56 -3.06 11.13
CA GLY A 44 0.49 -3.74 9.83
C GLY A 44 1.68 -4.67 9.57
N ASP A 45 1.57 -5.44 8.49
CA ASP A 45 2.61 -6.35 8.03
C ASP A 45 3.61 -5.65 7.10
N TYR A 46 3.15 -4.65 6.34
CA TYR A 46 3.97 -3.92 5.37
C TYR A 46 3.89 -2.40 5.59
N LEU A 47 4.92 -1.67 5.12
CA LEU A 47 4.93 -0.20 5.22
C LEU A 47 3.81 0.44 4.38
N SER A 48 3.45 -0.18 3.26
CA SER A 48 2.34 0.25 2.40
C SER A 48 0.95 -0.01 2.97
N ASP A 49 0.82 -0.71 4.10
CA ASP A 49 -0.49 -0.98 4.68
C ASP A 49 -1.21 0.32 5.03
N LYS A 50 -2.42 0.48 4.47
CA LYS A 50 -3.26 1.69 4.57
C LYS A 50 -2.66 2.96 3.96
N THR A 51 -1.65 2.83 3.12
CA THR A 51 -1.04 3.94 2.38
C THR A 51 -0.67 3.48 0.96
N LEU A 52 0.13 4.28 0.26
CA LEU A 52 0.67 4.00 -1.06
C LEU A 52 1.87 3.06 -1.02
N CYS A 53 2.27 2.52 -2.18
CA CYS A 53 3.46 1.70 -2.28
C CYS A 53 4.73 2.53 -2.01
N MET A 54 5.72 1.94 -1.36
CA MET A 54 6.99 2.58 -1.00
C MET A 54 7.88 2.86 -2.22
N ILE A 55 7.53 2.32 -3.39
CA ILE A 55 8.13 2.65 -4.70
C ILE A 55 7.39 3.76 -5.45
N GLY A 56 6.38 4.39 -4.82
CA GLY A 56 5.60 5.45 -5.45
C GLY A 56 6.47 6.65 -5.80
N GLU A 57 6.49 7.02 -7.08
CA GLU A 57 7.21 8.20 -7.54
C GLU A 57 6.53 9.49 -7.06
N GLN A 58 7.32 10.41 -6.53
CA GLN A 58 6.86 11.73 -6.09
C GLN A 58 7.64 12.79 -6.83
N THR A 59 6.95 13.84 -7.28
CA THR A 59 7.56 15.03 -7.87
C THR A 59 7.47 16.17 -6.89
N ASP A 60 8.48 17.03 -6.86
CA ASP A 60 8.34 18.35 -6.27
C ASP A 60 7.47 19.16 -7.23
N GLU A 61 6.27 19.56 -6.81
CA GLU A 61 5.38 20.41 -7.59
C GLU A 61 6.19 21.58 -8.21
N GLN A 62 6.19 21.71 -9.54
CA GLN A 62 6.70 22.90 -10.25
C GLN A 62 5.63 23.96 -10.34
#